data_AF-A0A842W2N5-F1
#
_entry.id   AF-A0A842W2N5-F1
#
_cell.length_a   1.000
_cell.length_b   1.000
_cell.length_c   1.000
_cell.angle_alpha   90.00
_cell.angle_beta   90.00
_cell.angle_gamma   90.00
#
_symmetry.space_group_name_H-M   'P 1'
#
loop_
_entity.id
_entity.type
_entity.pdbx_description
1 polymer ?
#
loop_
_entity_poly.entity_id
_entity_poly.type
_entity_poly.pdbx_seq_one_letter_code
_entity_poly.pdbx_strand_id
1 'polypeptide(L)'
;ILVMTVEPGFGGQELIPECLDKVKDLKQIREKAPSKYHYLIQIDGGVNQDTIEDIVDAGVDVVVAGSFIYKSRDYSDAINILKGN
;
A
#
# COMPACT_ATOMS: atom_id res chain seq x y z
N ILE A 1 -6.33 9.18 -2.75
CA ILE A 1 -5.12 9.43 -3.57
C ILE A 1 -4.42 8.09 -3.69
N LEU A 2 -4.19 7.63 -4.92
CA LEU A 2 -3.46 6.41 -5.21
C LEU A 2 -2.00 6.77 -5.51
N VAL A 3 -1.07 6.07 -4.88
CA VAL A 3 0.37 6.16 -5.12
C VAL A 3 0.81 4.86 -5.79
N MET A 4 1.27 4.96 -7.05
CA MET A 4 1.96 3.87 -7.70
C MET A 4 3.33 3.71 -7.03
N THR A 5 3.59 2.54 -6.47
CA THR A 5 4.86 2.21 -5.80
C THR A 5 5.75 1.31 -6.68
N VAL A 6 5.37 1.14 -7.94
CA VAL A 6 6.09 0.43 -8.99
C VAL A 6 5.93 1.19 -10.29
N GLU A 7 6.73 0.86 -11.29
CA GLU A 7 6.50 1.37 -12.65
C GLU A 7 5.17 0.82 -13.21
N PRO A 8 4.30 1.66 -13.78
CA PRO A 8 3.01 1.20 -14.28
C PRO A 8 3.17 0.28 -15.50
N GLY A 9 2.31 -0.73 -15.59
CA GLY A 9 2.16 -1.57 -16.79
C GLY A 9 2.14 -3.07 -16.50
N PHE A 10 2.87 -3.55 -15.50
CA PHE A 10 3.00 -4.98 -15.21
C PHE A 10 2.76 -5.32 -13.73
N GLY A 11 2.21 -6.50 -13.48
CA GLY A 11 2.03 -7.04 -12.13
C GLY A 11 3.26 -7.82 -11.64
N GLY A 12 3.41 -7.93 -10.31
CA GLY A 12 4.46 -8.73 -9.68
C GLY A 12 5.82 -8.03 -9.59
N GLN A 13 5.84 -6.70 -9.78
CA GLN A 13 7.01 -5.87 -9.57
C GLN A 13 7.22 -5.58 -8.07
N GLU A 14 8.48 -5.36 -7.70
CA GLU A 14 8.89 -5.03 -6.34
C GLU A 14 8.58 -3.57 -6.01
N LEU A 15 8.21 -3.33 -4.75
CA LEU A 15 7.96 -2.00 -4.22
C LEU A 15 9.22 -1.13 -4.34
N ILE A 16 9.07 0.09 -4.85
CA ILE A 16 10.09 1.15 -4.86
C ILE A 16 10.00 1.89 -3.51
N PRO A 17 10.95 1.70 -2.56
CA PRO A 17 10.82 2.18 -1.19
C PRO A 17 10.63 3.69 -1.07
N GLU A 18 11.27 4.46 -1.95
CA GLU A 18 11.21 5.93 -1.97
C GLU A 18 9.80 6.46 -2.26
N CYS A 19 8.93 5.65 -2.86
CA CYS A 19 7.52 6.02 -3.03
C CYS A 19 6.75 6.08 -1.71
N LEU A 20 7.21 5.41 -0.65
CA LEU A 20 6.60 5.52 0.69
C LEU A 20 6.77 6.91 1.29
N ASP A 21 7.77 7.69 0.88
CA ASP A 21 7.90 9.08 1.34
C ASP A 21 6.76 9.95 0.81
N LYS A 22 6.24 9.67 -0.39
CA LYS A 22 5.04 10.33 -0.92
C LYS A 22 3.80 10.04 -0.06
N VAL A 23 3.68 8.81 0.47
CA VAL A 23 2.60 8.44 1.39
C VAL A 23 2.71 9.26 2.68
N LYS A 24 3.89 9.34 3.27
CA LYS A 24 4.15 10.12 4.50
C LYS A 24 3.80 11.59 4.28
N ASP A 25 4.20 12.17 3.15
CA ASP A 25 3.87 13.56 2.80
C ASP A 25 2.36 13.78 2.67
N LEU A 26 1.67 12.88 1.97
CA LEU A 26 0.20 12.94 1.84
C LEU A 26 -0.50 12.84 3.20
N LYS A 27 -0.04 11.93 4.07
CA LYS A 27 -0.58 11.81 5.43
C LYS A 27 -0.41 13.10 6.21
N GLN A 28 0.80 13.69 6.19
CA GLN A 28 1.06 14.98 6.85
C GLN A 28 0.18 16.11 6.29
N ILE A 29 -0.01 16.18 4.97
CA ILE A 29 -0.87 17.20 4.34
C ILE A 29 -2.32 17.05 4.82
N ARG A 30 -2.83 15.81 4.85
CA ARG A 30 -4.17 15.50 5.35
C ARG A 30 -4.33 15.91 6.82
N GLU A 31 -3.39 15.52 7.66
CA GLU A 31 -3.40 15.78 9.11
C GLU A 31 -3.24 17.26 9.47
N LYS A 32 -2.55 18.06 8.64
CA LYS A 32 -2.43 19.51 8.83
C LYS A 32 -3.72 20.27 8.54
N ALA A 33 -4.66 19.70 7.79
CA ALA A 33 -5.91 20.35 7.42
C ALA A 33 -7.10 19.37 7.45
N PRO A 34 -7.44 18.79 8.61
CA PRO A 34 -8.43 17.71 8.72
C PRO A 34 -9.86 18.17 8.41
N SER A 35 -10.15 19.47 8.45
CA SER A 35 -11.45 20.00 7.99
C SER A 35 -11.55 20.11 6.47
N LYS A 36 -10.42 20.13 5.74
CA LYS A 36 -10.36 20.31 4.29
C LYS A 36 -10.15 19.00 3.53
N TYR A 37 -9.36 18.07 4.09
CA TYR A 37 -8.93 16.87 3.39
C TYR A 37 -9.44 15.61 4.08
N HIS A 38 -10.20 14.81 3.34
CA HIS A 38 -10.85 13.58 3.81
C HIS A 38 -10.51 12.38 2.92
N TYR A 39 -9.44 12.46 2.12
CA TYR A 39 -9.06 11.40 1.20
C TYR A 39 -8.44 10.21 1.94
N LEU A 40 -8.63 9.03 1.38
CA LEU A 40 -7.83 7.84 1.69
C LEU A 40 -6.53 7.85 0.89
N ILE A 41 -5.46 7.31 1.45
CA ILE A 41 -4.17 7.08 0.80
C ILE A 41 -4.09 5.61 0.47
N GLN A 42 -3.98 5.32 -0.82
CA GLN A 42 -3.91 3.97 -1.37
C GLN A 42 -2.55 3.74 -2.01
N ILE A 43 -2.00 2.54 -1.88
CA ILE A 43 -0.84 2.12 -2.69
C ILE A 43 -1.25 1.08 -3.71
N ASP A 44 -0.61 1.14 -4.87
CA ASP A 44 -0.70 0.13 -5.91
C ASP A 44 0.69 -0.32 -6.35
N GLY A 45 0.91 -1.64 -6.36
CA GLY A 45 2.20 -2.27 -6.62
C GLY A 45 2.94 -2.74 -5.36
N GLY A 46 3.74 -3.81 -5.50
CA GLY A 46 4.67 -4.24 -4.46
C GLY A 46 4.10 -4.76 -3.13
N VAL A 47 2.78 -4.89 -2.96
CA VAL A 47 2.13 -5.37 -1.72
C VAL A 47 2.30 -6.88 -1.54
N ASN A 48 2.98 -7.30 -0.46
CA ASN A 48 3.15 -8.70 -0.07
C ASN A 48 3.53 -8.79 1.44
N GLN A 49 3.79 -10.01 1.93
CA GLN A 49 4.23 -10.29 3.31
C GLN A 49 5.41 -9.44 3.77
N ASP A 50 6.41 -9.24 2.91
CA ASP A 50 7.67 -8.60 3.28
C ASP A 50 7.58 -7.08 3.28
N THR A 51 6.57 -6.52 2.58
CA THR A 51 6.40 -5.06 2.44
C THR A 51 5.26 -4.50 3.28
N ILE A 52 4.32 -5.34 3.73
CA ILE A 52 3.08 -4.84 4.36
C ILE A 52 3.34 -4.03 5.63
N GLU A 53 4.36 -4.37 6.43
CA GLU A 53 4.70 -3.62 7.64
C GLU A 53 5.17 -2.21 7.31
N ASP A 54 6.14 -2.05 6.40
CA ASP A 54 6.64 -0.74 5.95
C ASP A 54 5.53 0.13 5.33
N ILE A 55 4.61 -0.51 4.59
CA ILE A 55 3.45 0.14 3.96
C ILE A 55 2.51 0.70 5.02
N VAL A 56 2.19 -0.09 6.04
CA VAL A 56 1.31 0.32 7.15
C VAL A 56 1.98 1.43 7.96
N ASP A 57 3.26 1.30 8.27
CA ASP A 57 4.03 2.29 9.01
C ASP A 57 4.13 3.64 8.28
N ALA A 58 4.18 3.63 6.94
CA ALA A 58 4.12 4.85 6.13
C ALA A 58 2.78 5.60 6.26
N GLY A 59 1.73 4.94 6.73
CA GLY A 59 0.42 5.54 7.00
C GLY A 59 -0.59 5.39 5.87
N VAL A 60 -0.54 4.26 5.16
CA VAL A 60 -1.49 3.87 4.12
C VAL A 60 -2.83 3.46 4.73
N ASP A 61 -3.94 3.84 4.09
CA ASP A 61 -5.27 3.40 4.51
C ASP A 61 -5.78 2.19 3.70
N VAL A 62 -5.33 2.03 2.45
CA VAL A 62 -5.78 0.98 1.53
C VAL A 62 -4.61 0.41 0.72
N VAL A 63 -4.52 -0.91 0.61
CA VAL A 63 -3.54 -1.59 -0.25
C VAL A 63 -4.23 -2.27 -1.44
N VAL A 64 -3.63 -2.19 -2.62
CA VAL A 64 -4.04 -3.00 -3.78
C VAL A 64 -3.23 -4.29 -3.80
N ALA A 65 -3.86 -5.39 -3.41
CA ALA A 65 -3.26 -6.70 -3.42
C ALA A 65 -3.59 -7.42 -4.75
N GLY A 66 -2.56 -7.64 -5.57
CA GLY A 66 -2.67 -8.34 -6.84
C GLY A 66 -1.94 -9.68 -6.81
N SER A 67 -0.73 -9.70 -7.38
CA SER A 67 0.05 -10.92 -7.59
C SER A 67 0.28 -11.76 -6.33
N PHE A 68 0.40 -11.14 -5.15
CA PHE A 68 0.57 -11.87 -3.88
C PHE A 68 -0.61 -12.79 -3.58
N ILE A 69 -1.86 -12.29 -3.71
CA ILE A 69 -3.06 -13.11 -3.49
C ILE A 69 -3.24 -14.11 -4.63
N TYR A 70 -3.21 -13.67 -5.89
CA TYR A 70 -3.52 -14.55 -7.03
C TYR A 70 -2.50 -15.67 -7.27
N LYS A 71 -1.28 -15.53 -6.77
CA LYS A 71 -0.26 -16.61 -6.82
C LYS A 71 -0.22 -17.45 -5.55
N SER A 72 -0.98 -17.08 -4.51
CA SER A 72 -1.05 -17.86 -3.27
C SER A 72 -1.82 -19.17 -3.48
N ARG A 73 -1.46 -20.20 -2.72
CA ARG A 73 -2.19 -21.47 -2.71
C ARG A 73 -3.48 -21.39 -1.90
N ASP A 74 -3.51 -20.50 -0.91
CA ASP A 74 -4.63 -20.25 -0.03
C ASP A 74 -4.87 -18.73 0.05
N TYR A 75 -5.99 -18.29 -0.50
CA TYR A 75 -6.34 -16.87 -0.55
C TYR A 75 -6.71 -16.33 0.83
N SER A 76 -7.29 -17.17 1.69
CA SER A 76 -7.65 -16.76 3.06
C SER A 76 -6.40 -16.48 3.88
N ASP A 77 -5.39 -17.35 3.78
CA ASP A 77 -4.10 -17.16 4.43
C ASP A 77 -3.39 -15.88 3.93
N ALA A 78 -3.28 -15.71 2.60
CA ALA A 78 -2.67 -14.52 2.02
C ALA A 78 -3.38 -13.21 2.43
N ILE A 79 -4.71 -13.22 2.51
CA ILE A 79 -5.48 -12.06 2.99
C ILE A 79 -5.23 -11.79 4.48
N ASN A 80 -5.10 -12.83 5.30
CA ASN A 80 -4.85 -12.68 6.74
C ASN A 80 -3.47 -12.09 7.00
N ILE A 81 -2.44 -12.55 6.28
CA ILE A 81 -1.10 -11.96 6.31
C ILE A 81 -1.17 -10.46 6.04
N LEU A 82 -1.86 -10.04 4.98
CA LEU A 82 -1.98 -8.61 4.65
C LEU A 82 -2.82 -7.80 5.65
N LYS A 83 -3.68 -8.45 6.44
CA LYS A 83 -4.45 -7.80 7.50
C LYS A 83 -3.75 -7.78 8.86
N GLY A 84 -2.64 -8.51 9.01
CA GLY A 84 -1.97 -8.72 10.29
C GLY A 84 -2.75 -9.58 11.27
N ASN A 85 -3.55 -10.55 10.77
CA ASN A 85 -4.36 -11.47 11.57
C ASN A 85 -3.75 -12.87 11.66
#